data_AF-A0A3E1HZ92-F1
#
_entry.id   AF-A0A3E1HZ92-F1
#
_cell.length_a   1.000
_cell.length_b   1.000
_cell.length_c   1.000
_cell.angle_alpha   90.00
_cell.angle_beta   90.00
_cell.angle_gamma   90.00
#
_symmetry.space_group_name_H-M   'P 1'
#
loop_
_entity.id
_entity.type
_entity.pdbx_description
1 polymer ?
#
loop_
_entity_poly.entity_id
_entity_poly.type
_entity_poly.pdbx_seq_one_letter_code
_entity_poly.pdbx_strand_id
1 'polypeptide(L)'
;MSTSNTPAASPTLQEIRTHLLEIDPQLRPQAKPPVVLPAELLALETLNTTLTAANEQFLIQARRHFETLNGADLTQETGKALLATLKTDLKNHLQTLDETSTVGGQGRKSCLTQTAGLDALKQQAKLDMRDYLLSPAEQRMIEDCSLGPTFRPGMYSLNFSYQDDTVEFAGAFVLTRKSSPVVDNLTSEEDLGQVLLFTPNRGLEAFDSLAQLDQRLKATLALPAGHEEFCRHLPVRYQALDVVDIWPLQLLPIEGEPLFEHTYDAIIDKRRQDIEWALSLVENPLHEATLLKSALDKAVKAALPDLSSRLAFRRQQLLERSVYNGLPDWYRNAASTDQETLSRFIQDYNQARATYIELLGPAASPQALASFQLTEYLDEELEIHDLDPHHLHLTTRRNVAQCRHL
;
A
#
# COMPACT_ATOMS: atom_id res chain seq x y z
N MET A 1 16.89 -16.85 12.79
CA MET A 1 16.87 -18.31 13.08
C MET A 1 15.50 -18.68 13.61
N SER A 2 14.88 -19.67 12.95
CA SER A 2 13.76 -20.51 13.39
C SER A 2 12.52 -19.86 13.99
N THR A 3 11.62 -19.38 13.13
CA THR A 3 10.19 -19.35 13.45
C THR A 3 9.67 -20.79 13.40
N SER A 4 9.43 -21.40 14.56
CA SER A 4 8.59 -22.59 14.65
C SER A 4 7.13 -22.19 14.43
N ASN A 5 6.80 -21.74 13.22
CA ASN A 5 5.44 -21.80 12.73
C ASN A 5 5.24 -23.22 12.21
N THR A 6 4.39 -23.99 12.89
CA THR A 6 3.80 -25.24 12.40
C THR A 6 3.56 -25.11 10.90
N PRO A 7 3.97 -26.07 10.04
CA PRO A 7 3.76 -25.95 8.60
C PRO A 7 2.28 -25.70 8.37
N ALA A 8 1.95 -24.52 7.84
CA ALA A 8 0.58 -24.18 7.50
C ALA A 8 0.07 -25.29 6.58
N ALA A 9 -1.06 -25.91 6.95
CA ALA A 9 -1.71 -26.86 6.07
C ALA A 9 -1.86 -26.22 4.69
N SER A 10 -1.51 -26.94 3.62
CA SER A 10 -1.65 -26.43 2.26
C SER A 10 -3.05 -25.84 2.08
N PRO A 11 -3.18 -24.60 1.58
CA PRO A 11 -4.47 -23.95 1.49
C PRO A 11 -5.40 -24.79 0.60
N THR A 12 -6.64 -24.93 1.03
CA THR A 12 -7.68 -25.62 0.29
C THR A 12 -7.96 -24.87 -1.02
N LEU A 13 -8.48 -25.57 -2.03
CA LEU A 13 -8.87 -24.93 -3.31
C LEU A 13 -9.88 -23.80 -3.09
N GLN A 14 -10.75 -23.93 -2.09
CA GLN A 14 -11.71 -22.90 -1.71
C GLN A 14 -11.01 -21.66 -1.14
N GLU A 15 -10.01 -21.83 -0.27
CA GLU A 15 -9.21 -20.72 0.27
C GLU A 15 -8.43 -20.02 -0.84
N ILE A 16 -7.77 -20.78 -1.72
CA ILE A 16 -7.04 -20.22 -2.89
C ILE A 16 -7.99 -19.41 -3.77
N ARG A 17 -9.16 -19.95 -4.07
CA ARG A 17 -10.18 -19.25 -4.86
C ARG A 17 -10.65 -17.97 -4.17
N THR A 18 -10.89 -18.02 -2.86
CA THR A 18 -11.30 -16.83 -2.09
C THR A 18 -10.18 -15.78 -2.10
N HIS A 19 -8.93 -16.16 -1.84
CA HIS A 19 -7.78 -15.25 -1.90
C HIS A 19 -7.60 -14.60 -3.25
N LEU A 20 -7.76 -15.34 -4.36
CA LEU A 20 -7.70 -14.77 -5.71
C LEU A 20 -8.75 -13.66 -5.92
N LEU A 21 -9.95 -13.85 -5.38
CA LEU A 21 -11.06 -12.88 -5.49
C LEU A 21 -10.93 -11.70 -4.51
N GLU A 22 -10.15 -11.87 -3.44
CA GLU A 22 -9.73 -10.78 -2.56
C GLU A 22 -8.62 -9.95 -3.21
N ILE A 23 -7.61 -10.60 -3.80
CA ILE A 23 -6.47 -9.98 -4.50
C ILE A 23 -6.94 -9.17 -5.70
N ASP A 24 -7.82 -9.73 -6.54
CA ASP A 24 -8.39 -9.04 -7.69
C ASP A 24 -9.92 -8.96 -7.63
N PRO A 25 -10.46 -7.83 -7.14
CA PRO A 25 -11.91 -7.60 -7.11
C PRO A 25 -12.58 -7.64 -8.49
N GLN A 26 -11.86 -7.42 -9.60
CA GLN A 26 -12.43 -7.45 -10.95
C GLN A 26 -12.85 -8.86 -11.40
N LEU A 27 -12.33 -9.89 -10.74
CA LEU A 27 -12.68 -11.29 -11.00
C LEU A 27 -14.00 -11.70 -10.33
N ARG A 28 -14.48 -10.95 -9.32
CA ARG A 28 -15.69 -11.29 -8.54
C ARG A 28 -16.95 -11.43 -9.39
N PRO A 29 -17.26 -10.54 -10.36
CA PRO A 29 -18.44 -10.66 -11.22
C PRO A 29 -18.40 -11.88 -12.16
N GLN A 30 -17.20 -12.42 -12.42
CA GLN A 30 -16.97 -13.52 -13.35
C GLN A 30 -17.06 -14.90 -12.66
N ALA A 31 -17.07 -14.92 -11.33
CA ALA A 31 -17.01 -16.15 -10.54
C ALA A 31 -18.35 -16.91 -10.51
N LYS A 32 -18.31 -18.23 -10.73
CA LYS A 32 -19.44 -19.16 -10.54
C LYS A 32 -19.02 -20.32 -9.64
N PRO A 33 -19.73 -20.63 -8.53
CA PRO A 33 -20.88 -19.95 -7.90
C PRO A 33 -20.53 -18.55 -7.33
N PRO A 34 -21.55 -17.78 -6.85
CA PRO A 34 -21.35 -16.44 -6.27
C PRO A 34 -20.32 -16.45 -5.15
N VAL A 35 -19.51 -15.39 -5.10
CA VAL A 35 -18.42 -15.24 -4.14
C VAL A 35 -18.99 -14.98 -2.75
N VAL A 36 -18.53 -15.75 -1.76
CA VAL A 36 -18.75 -15.44 -0.34
C VAL A 36 -17.45 -14.85 0.21
N LEU A 37 -17.41 -13.52 0.29
CA LEU A 37 -16.29 -12.80 0.90
C LEU A 37 -16.43 -12.81 2.43
N PRO A 38 -15.31 -12.67 3.16
CA PRO A 38 -15.34 -12.49 4.62
C PRO A 38 -16.19 -11.29 5.01
N ALA A 39 -16.93 -11.43 6.11
CA ALA A 39 -17.76 -10.35 6.63
C ALA A 39 -16.92 -9.13 6.99
N GLU A 40 -15.73 -9.36 7.55
CA GLU A 40 -14.78 -8.32 7.92
C GLU A 40 -14.26 -7.55 6.70
N LEU A 41 -13.99 -8.24 5.58
CA LEU A 41 -13.53 -7.59 4.35
C LEU A 41 -14.64 -6.74 3.73
N LEU A 42 -15.87 -7.28 3.68
CA LEU A 42 -17.04 -6.55 3.20
C LEU A 42 -17.30 -5.30 4.05
N ALA A 43 -17.13 -5.39 5.37
CA ALA A 43 -17.26 -4.25 6.28
C ALA A 43 -16.22 -3.16 5.96
N LEU A 44 -14.95 -3.53 5.77
CA LEU A 44 -13.89 -2.60 5.42
C LEU A 44 -14.09 -1.95 4.03
N GLU A 45 -14.53 -2.71 3.02
CA GLU A 45 -14.82 -2.18 1.68
C GLU A 45 -16.02 -1.22 1.68
N THR A 46 -17.07 -1.55 2.43
CA THR A 46 -18.25 -0.69 2.61
C THR A 46 -17.87 0.60 3.34
N LEU A 47 -17.07 0.49 4.39
CA LEU A 47 -16.54 1.63 5.11
C LEU A 47 -15.67 2.52 4.21
N ASN A 48 -14.78 1.92 3.40
CA ASN A 48 -13.95 2.67 2.46
C ASN A 48 -14.77 3.46 1.45
N THR A 49 -15.83 2.85 0.91
CA THR A 49 -16.75 3.50 -0.02
C THR A 49 -17.43 4.70 0.66
N THR A 50 -17.88 4.52 1.90
CA THR A 50 -18.51 5.58 2.71
C THR A 50 -17.54 6.72 3.01
N LEU A 51 -16.30 6.40 3.41
CA LEU A 51 -15.25 7.39 3.67
C LEU A 51 -14.89 8.17 2.42
N THR A 52 -14.67 7.49 1.30
CA THR A 52 -14.30 8.13 0.03
C THR A 52 -15.37 9.12 -0.41
N ALA A 53 -16.64 8.72 -0.41
CA ALA A 53 -17.75 9.61 -0.76
C ALA A 53 -17.85 10.82 0.19
N ALA A 54 -17.70 10.61 1.50
CA ALA A 54 -17.74 11.71 2.46
C ALA A 54 -16.52 12.64 2.34
N ASN A 55 -15.33 12.09 2.08
CA ASN A 55 -14.09 12.84 1.86
C ASN A 55 -14.18 13.70 0.59
N GLU A 56 -14.79 13.20 -0.48
CA GLU A 56 -15.06 14.00 -1.69
C GLU A 56 -15.96 15.19 -1.39
N GLN A 57 -17.06 15.00 -0.64
CA GLN A 57 -17.93 16.09 -0.24
C GLN A 57 -17.21 17.11 0.65
N PHE A 58 -16.40 16.64 1.59
CA PHE A 58 -15.57 17.51 2.43
C PHE A 58 -14.61 18.35 1.58
N LEU A 59 -13.91 17.74 0.61
CA LEU A 59 -12.99 18.45 -0.28
C LEU A 59 -13.69 19.52 -1.12
N ILE A 60 -14.88 19.22 -1.64
CA ILE A 60 -15.69 20.20 -2.39
C ILE A 60 -16.03 21.41 -1.51
N GLN A 61 -16.41 21.18 -0.24
CA GLN A 61 -16.75 22.25 0.69
C GLN A 61 -15.50 23.06 1.10
N ALA A 62 -14.40 22.38 1.41
CA ALA A 62 -13.12 23.01 1.75
C ALA A 62 -12.62 23.94 0.62
N ARG A 63 -12.70 23.51 -0.64
CA ARG A 63 -12.29 24.27 -1.82
C ARG A 63 -12.98 25.62 -1.97
N ARG A 64 -14.23 25.74 -1.51
CA ARG A 64 -14.96 27.01 -1.57
C ARG A 64 -14.29 28.11 -0.75
N HIS A 65 -13.55 27.75 0.31
CA HIS A 65 -12.88 28.73 1.17
C HIS A 65 -11.63 29.35 0.54
N PHE A 66 -11.10 28.78 -0.53
CA PHE A 66 -9.93 29.30 -1.23
C PHE A 66 -10.11 29.32 -2.76
N GLU A 67 -11.35 29.25 -3.25
CA GLU A 67 -11.68 29.32 -4.67
C GLU A 67 -11.37 30.69 -5.28
N THR A 68 -11.38 31.74 -4.45
CA THR A 68 -11.01 33.12 -4.81
C THR A 68 -9.56 33.26 -5.26
N LEU A 69 -8.71 32.25 -5.05
CA LEU A 69 -7.37 32.18 -5.63
C LEU A 69 -7.40 31.99 -7.16
N ASN A 70 -8.51 31.54 -7.74
CA ASN A 70 -8.62 31.37 -9.19
C ASN A 70 -8.45 32.71 -9.92
N GLY A 71 -7.33 32.87 -10.64
CA GLY A 71 -7.03 34.10 -11.38
C GLY A 71 -6.56 35.26 -10.50
N ALA A 72 -6.28 35.02 -9.21
CA ALA A 72 -5.72 36.04 -8.33
C ALA A 72 -4.22 36.28 -8.66
N ASP A 73 -3.81 37.55 -8.64
CA ASP A 73 -2.41 37.94 -8.64
C ASP A 73 -2.00 38.28 -7.21
N LEU A 74 -1.23 37.39 -6.57
CA LEU A 74 -0.80 37.51 -5.18
C LEU A 74 0.25 38.62 -4.97
N THR A 75 0.78 39.22 -6.03
CA THR A 75 1.74 40.33 -5.95
C THR A 75 1.04 41.69 -5.78
N GLN A 76 -0.23 41.79 -6.18
CA GLN A 76 -1.05 42.99 -6.06
C GLN A 76 -1.59 43.16 -4.64
N GLU A 77 -1.96 44.39 -4.27
CA GLU A 77 -2.53 44.70 -2.96
C GLU A 77 -3.81 43.89 -2.66
N THR A 78 -4.65 43.65 -3.66
CA THR A 78 -5.84 42.80 -3.53
C THR A 78 -5.48 41.34 -3.25
N GLY A 79 -4.44 40.80 -3.90
CA GLY A 79 -3.95 39.45 -3.66
C GLY A 79 -3.27 39.28 -2.30
N LYS A 80 -2.51 40.28 -1.85
CA LYS A 80 -1.93 40.31 -0.50
C LYS A 80 -3.00 40.35 0.58
N ALA A 81 -4.05 41.15 0.39
CA ALA A 81 -5.20 41.19 1.30
C ALA A 81 -5.91 39.83 1.36
N LEU A 82 -6.13 39.18 0.22
CA LEU A 82 -6.69 37.82 0.16
C LEU A 82 -5.82 36.81 0.94
N LEU A 83 -4.50 36.86 0.78
CA LEU A 83 -3.59 35.99 1.52
C LEU A 83 -3.68 36.22 3.03
N ALA A 84 -3.79 37.46 3.48
CA ALA A 84 -3.96 37.79 4.90
C ALA A 84 -5.27 37.25 5.47
N THR A 85 -6.37 37.35 4.70
CA THR A 85 -7.65 36.74 5.06
C THR A 85 -7.55 35.23 5.15
N LEU A 86 -6.94 34.55 4.17
CA LEU A 86 -6.75 33.09 4.19
C LEU A 86 -5.92 32.64 5.40
N LYS A 87 -4.85 33.37 5.74
CA LYS A 87 -4.03 33.11 6.94
C LYS A 87 -4.82 33.20 8.25
N THR A 88 -5.82 34.07 8.30
CA THR A 88 -6.63 34.29 9.51
C THR A 88 -7.78 33.29 9.62
N ASP A 89 -8.47 33.04 8.50
CA ASP A 89 -9.80 32.42 8.55
C ASP A 89 -9.82 30.95 8.13
N LEU A 90 -8.90 30.52 7.24
CA LEU A 90 -8.98 29.18 6.64
C LEU A 90 -8.93 28.06 7.69
N LYS A 91 -8.10 28.21 8.72
CA LYS A 91 -8.01 27.26 9.83
C LYS A 91 -9.36 27.09 10.53
N ASN A 92 -10.02 28.20 10.87
CA ASN A 92 -11.29 28.20 11.60
C ASN A 92 -12.43 27.63 10.74
N HIS A 93 -12.43 27.96 9.44
CA HIS A 93 -13.37 27.38 8.47
C HIS A 93 -13.23 25.86 8.37
N LEU A 94 -12.00 25.34 8.26
CA LEU A 94 -11.76 23.90 8.18
C LEU A 94 -12.10 23.19 9.49
N GLN A 95 -11.80 23.81 10.64
CA GLN A 95 -12.22 23.28 11.94
C GLN A 95 -13.74 23.19 12.05
N THR A 96 -14.45 24.25 11.64
CA THR A 96 -15.93 24.25 11.63
C THR A 96 -16.47 23.15 10.71
N LEU A 97 -15.80 22.92 9.58
CA LEU A 97 -16.15 21.84 8.65
C LEU A 97 -15.94 20.46 9.26
N ASP A 98 -14.87 20.23 10.02
CA ASP A 98 -14.66 18.97 10.74
C ASP A 98 -15.71 18.72 11.82
N GLU A 99 -16.12 19.76 12.54
CA GLU A 99 -17.13 19.69 13.60
C GLU A 99 -18.55 19.45 13.07
N THR A 100 -18.86 19.99 11.89
CA THR A 100 -20.22 19.94 11.31
C THR A 100 -20.42 18.83 10.26
N SER A 101 -19.34 18.33 9.66
CA SER A 101 -19.42 17.28 8.65
C SER A 101 -19.75 15.92 9.26
N THR A 102 -20.38 15.06 8.44
CA THR A 102 -20.76 13.71 8.83
C THR A 102 -20.21 12.67 7.86
N VAL A 103 -20.00 11.47 8.38
CA VAL A 103 -19.59 10.29 7.62
C VAL A 103 -20.55 9.16 8.04
N GLY A 104 -21.31 8.60 7.09
CA GLY A 104 -22.26 7.54 7.40
C GLY A 104 -23.34 7.91 8.43
N GLY A 105 -23.70 9.20 8.53
CA GLY A 105 -24.68 9.71 9.51
C GLY A 105 -24.13 9.97 10.92
N GLN A 106 -22.83 9.74 11.15
CA GLN A 106 -22.13 10.07 12.39
C GLN A 106 -21.28 11.34 12.22
N GLY A 107 -21.05 12.10 13.29
CA GLY A 107 -20.10 13.21 13.25
C GLY A 107 -18.70 12.74 12.84
N ARG A 108 -17.99 13.53 12.03
CA ARG A 108 -16.74 13.10 11.40
C ARG A 108 -15.67 12.63 12.39
N LYS A 109 -15.38 13.40 13.46
CA LYS A 109 -14.42 12.99 14.50
C LYS A 109 -14.81 11.64 15.11
N SER A 110 -16.07 11.47 15.51
CA SER A 110 -16.55 10.21 16.09
C SER A 110 -16.45 9.02 15.12
N CYS A 111 -16.78 9.24 13.84
CA CYS A 111 -16.63 8.20 12.83
C CYS A 111 -15.16 7.81 12.63
N LEU A 112 -14.27 8.80 12.56
CA LEU A 112 -12.84 8.57 12.34
C LEU A 112 -12.14 7.92 13.53
N THR A 113 -12.53 8.26 14.76
CA THR A 113 -11.92 7.66 15.95
C THR A 113 -12.45 6.26 16.21
N GLN A 114 -13.76 6.06 16.03
CA GLN A 114 -14.41 4.83 16.44
C GLN A 114 -14.65 3.85 15.31
N THR A 115 -15.42 4.23 14.28
CA THR A 115 -15.79 3.33 13.18
C THR A 115 -14.60 3.06 12.26
N ALA A 116 -13.93 4.12 11.78
CA ALA A 116 -12.78 4.01 10.87
C ALA A 116 -11.44 3.85 11.57
N GLY A 117 -11.39 4.17 12.86
CA GLY A 117 -10.23 3.93 13.73
C GLY A 117 -10.31 2.55 14.35
N LEU A 118 -10.90 2.48 15.55
CA LEU A 118 -10.89 1.29 16.40
C LEU A 118 -11.57 0.07 15.77
N ASP A 119 -12.78 0.22 15.24
CA ASP A 119 -13.54 -0.91 14.69
C ASP A 119 -12.89 -1.42 13.41
N ALA A 120 -12.51 -0.53 12.48
CA ALA A 120 -11.78 -0.92 11.27
C ALA A 120 -10.47 -1.63 11.60
N LEU A 121 -9.73 -1.18 12.61
CA LEU A 121 -8.51 -1.85 13.07
C LEU A 121 -8.79 -3.27 13.58
N LYS A 122 -9.85 -3.45 14.37
CA LYS A 122 -10.29 -4.77 14.85
C LYS A 122 -10.74 -5.69 13.70
N GLN A 123 -11.46 -5.17 12.72
CA GLN A 123 -11.86 -5.92 11.52
C GLN A 123 -10.63 -6.35 10.71
N GLN A 124 -9.67 -5.44 10.52
CA GLN A 124 -8.40 -5.76 9.87
C GLN A 124 -7.64 -6.85 10.64
N ALA A 125 -7.49 -6.72 11.96
CA ALA A 125 -6.75 -7.71 12.76
C ALA A 125 -7.36 -9.12 12.68
N LYS A 126 -8.70 -9.23 12.63
CA LYS A 126 -9.40 -10.51 12.43
C LYS A 126 -9.13 -11.11 11.06
N LEU A 127 -9.15 -10.29 10.01
CA LEU A 127 -8.81 -10.74 8.65
C LEU A 127 -7.36 -11.19 8.56
N ASP A 128 -6.45 -10.39 9.11
CA ASP A 128 -5.02 -10.68 9.07
C ASP A 128 -4.70 -11.95 9.87
N MET A 129 -5.40 -12.22 10.98
CA MET A 129 -5.30 -13.50 11.71
C MET A 129 -5.83 -14.68 10.89
N ARG A 130 -6.99 -14.54 10.23
CA ARG A 130 -7.54 -15.58 9.35
C ARG A 130 -6.55 -15.97 8.24
N ASP A 131 -5.83 -15.00 7.70
CA ASP A 131 -4.87 -15.22 6.61
C ASP A 131 -3.43 -15.45 7.08
N TYR A 132 -3.22 -15.62 8.39
CA TYR A 132 -1.92 -15.83 9.01
C TYR A 132 -0.90 -14.73 8.69
N LEU A 133 -1.38 -13.50 8.52
CA LEU A 133 -0.59 -12.27 8.48
C LEU A 133 -0.34 -11.73 9.89
N LEU A 134 -1.23 -12.07 10.85
CA LEU A 134 -1.04 -11.83 12.28
C LEU A 134 -1.20 -13.12 13.08
N SER A 135 -0.51 -13.21 14.21
CA SER A 135 -0.71 -14.26 15.21
C SER A 135 -1.92 -13.97 16.11
N PRO A 136 -2.50 -14.99 16.79
CA PRO A 136 -3.57 -14.76 17.76
C PRO A 136 -3.16 -13.86 18.94
N ALA A 137 -1.87 -13.82 19.27
CA ALA A 137 -1.35 -12.95 20.33
C ALA A 137 -1.33 -11.48 19.88
N GLU A 138 -0.96 -11.23 18.62
CA GLU A 138 -0.98 -9.90 17.99
C GLU A 138 -2.41 -9.38 17.82
N GLN A 139 -3.35 -10.22 17.37
CA GLN A 139 -4.77 -9.82 17.31
C GLN A 139 -5.29 -9.38 18.69
N ARG A 140 -4.95 -10.11 19.75
CA ARG A 140 -5.35 -9.73 21.12
C ARG A 140 -4.78 -8.39 21.54
N MET A 141 -3.55 -8.03 21.12
CA MET A 141 -3.00 -6.70 21.41
C MET A 141 -3.91 -5.58 20.89
N ILE A 142 -4.53 -5.76 19.72
CA ILE A 142 -5.47 -4.80 19.14
C ILE A 142 -6.78 -4.74 19.95
N GLU A 143 -7.29 -5.88 20.39
CA GLU A 143 -8.49 -5.96 21.24
C GLU A 143 -8.25 -5.31 22.61
N ASP A 144 -7.05 -5.48 23.16
CA ASP A 144 -6.62 -4.97 24.46
C ASP A 144 -6.37 -3.43 24.45
N CYS A 145 -6.32 -2.79 23.27
CA CYS A 145 -6.12 -1.33 23.16
C CYS A 145 -7.22 -0.50 23.84
N SER A 146 -8.44 -1.05 23.96
CA SER A 146 -9.55 -0.40 24.66
C SER A 146 -9.57 -0.65 26.17
N LEU A 147 -8.65 -1.45 26.71
CA LEU A 147 -8.59 -1.74 28.15
C LEU A 147 -7.87 -0.63 28.92
N GLY A 148 -8.00 -0.68 30.25
CA GLY A 148 -7.32 0.27 31.13
C GLY A 148 -5.79 0.14 31.09
N PRO A 149 -5.04 1.14 31.60
CA PRO A 149 -3.57 1.23 31.50
C PRO A 149 -2.79 -0.03 31.92
N THR A 150 -3.30 -0.79 32.88
CA THR A 150 -2.67 -2.02 33.38
C THR A 150 -2.74 -3.19 32.39
N PHE A 151 -3.73 -3.21 31.50
CA PHE A 151 -4.02 -4.34 30.61
C PHE A 151 -3.84 -4.02 29.14
N ARG A 152 -3.74 -2.74 28.77
CA ARG A 152 -3.49 -2.32 27.40
C ARG A 152 -2.02 -2.55 27.01
N PRO A 153 -1.74 -2.77 25.72
CA PRO A 153 -0.36 -2.74 25.21
C PRO A 153 0.31 -1.40 25.46
N GLY A 154 1.64 -1.34 25.40
CA GLY A 154 2.34 -0.06 25.32
C GLY A 154 1.99 0.59 23.98
N MET A 155 1.54 1.84 24.01
CA MET A 155 1.11 2.62 22.84
C MET A 155 2.03 3.81 22.69
N TYR A 156 2.62 3.96 21.51
CA TYR A 156 3.58 5.01 21.24
C TYR A 156 3.30 5.70 19.92
N SER A 157 3.38 7.02 19.87
CA SER A 157 3.52 7.73 18.60
C SER A 157 4.95 7.63 18.11
N LEU A 158 5.11 7.60 16.79
CA LEU A 158 6.42 7.54 16.15
C LEU A 158 6.88 8.96 15.82
N ASN A 159 8.08 9.31 16.27
CA ASN A 159 8.61 10.67 16.21
C ASN A 159 10.07 10.69 15.77
N PHE A 160 10.59 11.87 15.49
CA PHE A 160 12.02 12.14 15.47
C PHE A 160 12.29 13.58 15.95
N SER A 161 13.52 13.84 16.36
CA SER A 161 13.96 15.20 16.69
C SER A 161 14.64 15.83 15.49
N TYR A 162 14.23 17.02 15.12
CA TYR A 162 14.87 17.81 14.08
C TYR A 162 15.05 19.24 14.56
N GLN A 163 16.31 19.66 14.71
CA GLN A 163 16.66 20.91 15.38
C GLN A 163 16.07 20.95 16.79
N ASP A 164 15.26 21.96 17.12
CA ASP A 164 14.61 22.11 18.43
C ASP A 164 13.16 21.57 18.44
N ASP A 165 12.70 20.96 17.34
CA ASP A 165 11.34 20.46 17.19
C ASP A 165 11.29 18.92 17.30
N THR A 166 10.24 18.41 17.95
CA THR A 166 9.84 17.00 17.83
C THR A 166 8.79 16.88 16.75
N VAL A 167 9.04 16.02 15.77
CA VAL A 167 8.19 15.86 14.59
C VAL A 167 7.57 14.46 14.61
N GLU A 168 6.24 14.42 14.63
CA GLU A 168 5.47 13.18 14.64
C GLU A 168 5.14 12.69 13.22
N PHE A 169 5.18 11.36 13.02
CA PHE A 169 4.59 10.71 11.85
C PHE A 169 3.07 10.59 12.05
N ALA A 170 2.33 11.58 11.55
CA ALA A 170 0.91 11.74 11.82
C ALA A 170 0.08 10.49 11.45
N GLY A 171 -0.63 9.98 12.45
CA GLY A 171 -1.49 8.80 12.32
C GLY A 171 -0.76 7.46 12.35
N ALA A 172 0.57 7.45 12.44
CA ALA A 172 1.35 6.23 12.66
C ALA A 172 1.59 6.01 14.16
N PHE A 173 1.53 4.75 14.58
CA PHE A 173 1.78 4.38 15.98
C PHE A 173 2.43 3.01 16.09
N VAL A 174 3.09 2.78 17.22
CA VAL A 174 3.71 1.52 17.58
C VAL A 174 3.00 0.94 18.80
N LEU A 175 2.64 -0.34 18.73
CA LEU A 175 2.16 -1.11 19.86
C LEU A 175 3.22 -2.10 20.29
N THR A 176 3.38 -2.27 21.60
CA THR A 176 4.26 -3.27 22.20
C THR A 176 3.44 -4.17 23.12
N ARG A 177 3.75 -5.47 23.17
CA ARG A 177 2.96 -6.44 23.93
C ARG A 177 2.89 -6.08 25.42
N LYS A 178 3.97 -5.56 25.98
CA LYS A 178 4.04 -5.10 27.38
C LYS A 178 4.03 -3.56 27.43
N SER A 179 3.22 -2.99 28.31
CA SER A 179 3.19 -1.54 28.56
C SER A 179 4.31 -1.04 29.49
N SER A 180 5.09 -1.95 30.08
CA SER A 180 6.20 -1.65 30.97
C SER A 180 7.38 -2.60 30.67
N PRO A 181 8.63 -2.10 30.67
CA PRO A 181 9.00 -0.69 30.88
C PRO A 181 8.56 0.22 29.72
N VAL A 182 8.39 1.50 30.02
CA VAL A 182 8.16 2.54 29.01
C VAL A 182 9.49 2.82 28.33
N VAL A 183 9.49 2.86 27.00
CA VAL A 183 10.68 3.11 26.18
C VAL A 183 10.49 4.34 25.29
N ASP A 184 11.60 4.97 24.92
CA ASP A 184 11.63 6.22 24.15
C ASP A 184 12.30 6.08 22.77
N ASN A 185 12.79 4.90 22.41
CA ASN A 185 13.51 4.65 21.16
C ASN A 185 13.32 3.21 20.64
N LEU A 186 13.56 3.02 19.34
CA LEU A 186 13.44 1.70 18.69
C LEU A 186 14.63 0.76 18.94
N THR A 187 15.73 1.25 19.48
CA THR A 187 16.96 0.47 19.74
C THR A 187 17.03 -0.10 21.16
N SER A 188 15.97 0.04 21.94
CA SER A 188 15.90 -0.49 23.31
C SER A 188 16.08 -2.01 23.34
N GLU A 189 16.89 -2.49 24.27
CA GLU A 189 17.14 -3.93 24.50
C GLU A 189 16.10 -4.56 25.45
N GLU A 190 15.11 -3.79 25.90
CA GLU A 190 14.04 -4.27 26.79
C GLU A 190 13.17 -5.32 26.10
N ASP A 191 12.84 -6.40 26.83
CA ASP A 191 11.91 -7.42 26.33
C ASP A 191 10.47 -6.94 26.48
N LEU A 192 9.98 -6.26 25.44
CA LEU A 192 8.60 -5.78 25.33
C LEU A 192 7.66 -6.77 24.62
N GLY A 193 8.16 -7.94 24.21
CA GLY A 193 7.45 -8.92 23.39
C GLY A 193 7.21 -8.45 21.94
N GLN A 194 6.16 -8.98 21.30
CA GLN A 194 5.81 -8.61 19.93
C GLN A 194 5.52 -7.12 19.79
N VAL A 195 5.83 -6.59 18.61
CA VAL A 195 5.66 -5.20 18.23
C VAL A 195 4.76 -5.12 17.00
N LEU A 196 3.83 -4.18 16.99
CA LEU A 196 3.02 -3.86 15.81
C LEU A 196 3.28 -2.41 15.40
N LEU A 197 3.59 -2.19 14.13
CA LEU A 197 3.52 -0.86 13.53
C LEU A 197 2.17 -0.71 12.86
N PHE A 198 1.53 0.42 13.08
CA PHE A 198 0.43 0.87 12.25
C PHE A 198 0.84 2.10 11.45
N THR A 199 0.58 2.09 10.15
CA THR A 199 0.56 3.30 9.33
C THR A 199 -0.78 3.43 8.61
N PRO A 200 -1.28 4.66 8.36
CA PRO A 200 -2.55 4.82 7.66
C PRO A 200 -2.60 4.10 6.30
N ASN A 201 -1.49 4.09 5.56
CA ASN A 201 -1.40 3.53 4.20
C ASN A 201 -1.26 2.00 4.16
N ARG A 202 -0.62 1.38 5.15
CA ARG A 202 -0.35 -0.08 5.15
C ARG A 202 -1.21 -0.85 6.14
N GLY A 203 -1.73 -0.17 7.17
CA GLY A 203 -2.41 -0.83 8.29
C GLY A 203 -1.38 -1.48 9.23
N LEU A 204 -1.69 -2.69 9.71
CA LEU A 204 -0.89 -3.40 10.70
C LEU A 204 0.27 -4.19 10.06
N GLU A 205 1.47 -4.01 10.60
CA GLU A 205 2.66 -4.80 10.31
C GLU A 205 3.25 -5.33 11.62
N ALA A 206 3.51 -6.63 11.69
CA ALA A 206 4.04 -7.29 12.89
C ALA A 206 5.55 -7.49 12.85
N PHE A 207 6.16 -7.36 14.02
CA PHE A 207 7.59 -7.49 14.26
C PHE A 207 7.86 -8.25 15.56
N ASP A 208 8.95 -9.01 15.58
CA ASP A 208 9.42 -9.76 16.72
C ASP A 208 9.98 -8.86 17.84
N SER A 209 10.47 -7.66 17.49
CA SER A 209 11.08 -6.70 18.42
C SER A 209 11.16 -5.29 17.85
N LEU A 210 11.43 -4.30 18.71
CA LEU A 210 11.69 -2.91 18.29
C LEU A 210 12.93 -2.80 17.38
N ALA A 211 13.97 -3.61 17.63
CA ALA A 211 15.17 -3.63 16.80
C ALA A 211 14.88 -4.11 15.37
N GLN A 212 14.00 -5.11 15.21
CA GLN A 212 13.57 -5.56 13.88
C GLN A 212 12.72 -4.51 13.17
N LEU A 213 11.86 -3.80 13.91
CA LEU A 213 11.10 -2.66 13.40
C LEU A 213 12.05 -1.54 12.91
N ASP A 214 13.05 -1.16 13.71
CA ASP A 214 14.08 -0.16 13.32
C ASP A 214 14.77 -0.53 12.01
N GLN A 215 15.26 -1.77 11.91
CA GLN A 215 15.93 -2.27 10.71
C GLN A 215 15.02 -2.26 9.49
N ARG A 216 13.75 -2.68 9.65
CA ARG A 216 12.78 -2.70 8.54
C ARG A 216 12.43 -1.29 8.07
N LEU A 217 12.24 -0.35 8.99
CA LEU A 217 11.97 1.05 8.65
C LEU A 217 13.16 1.68 7.92
N LYS A 218 14.40 1.46 8.40
CA LYS A 218 15.62 1.91 7.69
C LYS A 218 15.68 1.37 6.26
N ALA A 219 15.47 0.07 6.10
CA ALA A 219 15.49 -0.56 4.78
C ALA A 219 14.38 -0.04 3.86
N THR A 220 13.21 0.26 4.41
CA THR A 220 12.07 0.82 3.65
C THR A 220 12.36 2.25 3.21
N LEU A 221 12.82 3.10 4.13
CA LEU A 221 13.14 4.51 3.87
C LEU A 221 14.38 4.70 2.98
N ALA A 222 15.26 3.69 2.88
CA ALA A 222 16.37 3.70 1.93
C ALA A 222 15.92 3.54 0.46
N LEU A 223 14.69 3.07 0.22
CA LEU A 223 14.12 2.95 -1.12
C LEU A 223 13.29 4.20 -1.45
N PRO A 224 13.42 4.83 -2.64
CA PRO A 224 12.70 6.06 -2.98
C PRO A 224 11.18 5.97 -2.79
N ALA A 225 10.56 4.86 -3.21
CA ALA A 225 9.13 4.65 -3.04
C ALA A 225 8.72 4.49 -1.56
N GLY A 226 9.56 3.84 -0.76
CA GLY A 226 9.32 3.68 0.68
C GLY A 226 9.53 4.99 1.44
N HIS A 227 10.51 5.80 1.03
CA HIS A 227 10.71 7.17 1.51
C HIS A 227 9.48 8.03 1.27
N GLU A 228 9.00 8.12 0.02
CA GLU A 228 7.82 8.91 -0.34
C GLU A 228 6.55 8.43 0.41
N GLU A 229 6.37 7.11 0.52
CA GLU A 229 5.21 6.53 1.19
C GLU A 229 5.20 6.82 2.70
N PHE A 230 6.35 6.78 3.36
CA PHE A 230 6.42 6.97 4.81
C PHE A 230 6.48 8.45 5.18
N CYS A 231 7.30 9.23 4.47
CA CYS A 231 7.46 10.66 4.73
C CYS A 231 6.18 11.46 4.44
N ARG A 232 5.21 10.96 3.68
CA ARG A 232 3.92 11.66 3.54
C ARG A 232 3.13 11.80 4.84
N HIS A 233 3.48 11.03 5.87
CA HIS A 233 2.93 11.16 7.22
C HIS A 233 3.56 12.34 7.99
N LEU A 234 4.63 12.94 7.49
CA LEU A 234 5.25 14.14 8.04
C LEU A 234 4.63 15.41 7.45
N PRO A 235 4.62 16.53 8.19
CA PRO A 235 4.35 17.85 7.61
C PRO A 235 5.24 18.12 6.39
N VAL A 236 4.71 18.79 5.37
CA VAL A 236 5.34 19.02 4.05
C VAL A 236 6.77 19.54 4.18
N ARG A 237 7.02 20.46 5.13
CA ARG A 237 8.34 21.04 5.40
C ARG A 237 9.43 20.03 5.75
N TYR A 238 9.07 18.83 6.20
CA TYR A 238 9.99 17.77 6.60
C TYR A 238 10.04 16.59 5.64
N GLN A 239 9.20 16.58 4.58
CA GLN A 239 9.09 15.42 3.69
C GLN A 239 10.33 15.21 2.80
N ALA A 240 11.12 16.26 2.60
CA ALA A 240 12.36 16.21 1.81
C ALA A 240 13.59 15.80 2.63
N LEU A 241 13.44 15.55 3.93
CA LEU A 241 14.56 15.13 4.78
C LEU A 241 15.05 13.73 4.39
N ASP A 242 16.36 13.56 4.35
CA ASP A 242 16.96 12.25 4.11
C ASP A 242 16.87 11.37 5.35
N VAL A 243 17.12 10.06 5.17
CA VAL A 243 17.08 9.06 6.26
C VAL A 243 18.00 9.45 7.42
N VAL A 244 19.13 10.10 7.13
CA VAL A 244 20.10 10.53 8.15
C VAL A 244 19.55 11.65 9.03
N ASP A 245 18.74 12.54 8.47
CA ASP A 245 18.13 13.67 9.22
C ASP A 245 16.90 13.23 10.03
N ILE A 246 16.28 12.11 9.64
CA ILE A 246 15.11 11.52 10.32
C ILE A 246 15.53 10.62 11.49
N TRP A 247 16.71 10.00 11.45
CA TRP A 247 17.17 9.11 12.53
C TRP A 247 17.95 9.84 13.62
N PRO A 248 17.79 9.44 14.91
CA PRO A 248 17.02 8.30 15.39
C PRO A 248 15.52 8.54 15.55
N LEU A 249 14.73 7.50 15.26
CA LEU A 249 13.31 7.49 15.58
C LEU A 249 13.08 7.34 17.09
N GLN A 250 12.12 8.12 17.59
CA GLN A 250 11.72 8.23 18.98
C GLN A 250 10.30 7.67 19.16
N LEU A 251 10.06 7.09 20.34
CA LEU A 251 8.76 6.62 20.78
C LEU A 251 8.25 7.54 21.88
N LEU A 252 7.09 8.16 21.70
CA LEU A 252 6.45 8.95 22.75
C LEU A 252 5.18 8.24 23.23
N PRO A 253 5.03 7.99 24.54
CA PRO A 253 3.90 7.20 25.04
C PRO A 253 2.56 7.95 24.90
N ILE A 254 1.53 7.25 24.45
CA ILE A 254 0.17 7.77 24.30
C ILE A 254 -0.62 7.45 25.59
N GLU A 255 -0.60 8.38 26.55
CA GLU A 255 -1.24 8.19 27.86
C GLU A 255 -2.44 9.11 28.13
N GLY A 256 -2.48 10.29 27.51
CA GLY A 256 -3.47 11.33 27.82
C GLY A 256 -4.86 11.12 27.21
N GLU A 257 -4.98 10.26 26.20
CA GLU A 257 -6.20 10.10 25.41
C GLU A 257 -6.30 8.71 24.76
N PRO A 258 -7.50 8.31 24.28
CA PRO A 258 -7.65 7.10 23.47
C PRO A 258 -6.77 7.13 22.21
N LEU A 259 -6.21 5.97 21.83
CA LEU A 259 -5.28 5.83 20.70
C LEU A 259 -5.75 6.54 19.42
N PHE A 260 -7.01 6.36 19.05
CA PHE A 260 -7.52 6.93 17.81
C PHE A 260 -7.90 8.42 17.92
N GLU A 261 -8.13 8.94 19.12
CA GLU A 261 -8.24 10.39 19.34
C GLU A 261 -6.89 11.05 19.08
N HIS A 262 -5.82 10.49 19.65
CA HIS A 262 -4.45 10.93 19.39
C HIS A 262 -4.10 10.96 17.90
N THR A 263 -4.30 9.83 17.20
CA THR A 263 -3.99 9.76 15.77
C THR A 263 -4.81 10.73 14.91
N TYR A 264 -6.07 10.98 15.30
CA TYR A 264 -6.91 11.95 14.61
C TYR A 264 -6.38 13.37 14.82
N ASP A 265 -6.07 13.74 16.05
CA ASP A 265 -5.58 15.08 16.38
C ASP A 265 -4.19 15.33 15.76
N ALA A 266 -3.31 14.32 15.68
CA ALA A 266 -2.03 14.38 14.96
C ALA A 266 -2.20 14.62 13.45
N ILE A 267 -3.17 13.97 12.80
CA ILE A 267 -3.48 14.19 11.38
C ILE A 267 -4.01 15.61 11.14
N ILE A 268 -4.88 16.10 12.03
CA ILE A 268 -5.40 17.47 11.95
C ILE A 268 -4.30 18.51 12.19
N ASP A 269 -3.39 18.25 13.12
CA ASP A 269 -2.25 19.13 13.39
C ASP A 269 -1.28 19.18 12.20
N LYS A 270 -0.97 18.03 11.59
CA LYS A 270 -0.22 17.98 10.33
C LYS A 270 -0.87 18.84 9.25
N ARG A 271 -2.19 18.72 9.03
CA ARG A 271 -2.91 19.55 8.05
C ARG A 271 -2.73 21.04 8.34
N ARG A 272 -2.82 21.41 9.62
CA ARG A 272 -2.63 22.80 10.06
C ARG A 272 -1.23 23.29 9.69
N GLN A 273 -0.19 22.52 10.00
CA GLN A 273 1.19 22.84 9.64
C GLN A 273 1.39 22.94 8.11
N ASP A 274 0.80 22.01 7.35
CA ASP A 274 0.88 22.01 5.87
C ASP A 274 0.23 23.26 5.26
N ILE A 275 -0.89 23.71 5.81
CA ILE A 275 -1.58 24.94 5.38
C ILE A 275 -0.78 26.17 5.76
N GLU A 276 -0.27 26.25 7.00
CA GLU A 276 0.58 27.36 7.46
C GLU A 276 1.84 27.47 6.58
N TRP A 277 2.46 26.32 6.24
CA TRP A 277 3.60 26.26 5.35
C TRP A 277 3.26 26.73 3.93
N ALA A 278 2.16 26.25 3.34
CA ALA A 278 1.71 26.70 2.03
C ALA A 278 1.45 28.22 1.97
N LEU A 279 0.78 28.77 3.00
CA LEU A 279 0.47 30.19 3.10
C LEU A 279 1.70 31.07 3.41
N SER A 280 2.80 30.49 3.89
CA SER A 280 4.07 31.20 4.07
C SER A 280 4.71 31.59 2.73
N LEU A 281 4.34 30.91 1.64
CA LEU A 281 4.88 31.06 0.29
C LEU A 281 6.38 30.73 0.15
N VAL A 282 7.00 30.07 1.13
CA VAL A 282 8.43 29.68 1.05
C VAL A 282 8.70 28.80 -0.17
N GLU A 283 7.85 27.81 -0.43
CA GLU A 283 7.92 26.94 -1.62
C GLU A 283 7.28 27.55 -2.88
N ASN A 284 6.85 28.81 -2.81
CA ASN A 284 6.18 29.54 -3.88
C ASN A 284 6.71 30.98 -3.99
N PRO A 285 8.01 31.18 -4.29
CA PRO A 285 8.64 32.50 -4.30
C PRO A 285 8.09 33.40 -5.42
N LEU A 286 7.54 32.81 -6.49
CA LEU A 286 6.91 33.53 -7.60
C LEU A 286 5.46 33.95 -7.29
N HIS A 287 4.94 33.61 -6.10
CA HIS A 287 3.60 33.99 -5.66
C HIS A 287 2.50 33.51 -6.63
N GLU A 288 2.65 32.31 -7.18
CA GLU A 288 1.69 31.73 -8.11
C GLU A 288 0.44 31.24 -7.36
N ALA A 289 -0.73 31.82 -7.67
CA ALA A 289 -1.99 31.44 -7.01
C ALA A 289 -2.41 29.98 -7.29
N THR A 290 -2.08 29.47 -8.48
CA THR A 290 -2.33 28.07 -8.87
C THR A 290 -1.52 27.09 -8.02
N LEU A 291 -0.24 27.40 -7.77
CA LEU A 291 0.63 26.59 -6.92
C LEU A 291 0.15 26.60 -5.46
N LEU A 292 -0.19 27.79 -4.92
CA LEU A 292 -0.76 27.91 -3.58
C LEU A 292 -2.05 27.10 -3.45
N LYS A 293 -2.98 27.25 -4.39
CA LYS A 293 -4.24 26.49 -4.40
C LYS A 293 -3.98 24.99 -4.41
N SER A 294 -3.05 24.51 -5.24
CA SER A 294 -2.67 23.10 -5.29
C SER A 294 -2.10 22.60 -3.97
N ALA A 295 -1.26 23.40 -3.30
CA ALA A 295 -0.69 23.06 -1.99
C ALA A 295 -1.78 22.97 -0.91
N LEU A 296 -2.73 23.92 -0.87
CA LEU A 296 -3.88 23.88 0.05
C LEU A 296 -4.77 22.66 -0.22
N ASP A 297 -5.07 22.36 -1.48
CA ASP A 297 -5.83 21.17 -1.88
C ASP A 297 -5.16 19.88 -1.38
N LYS A 298 -3.84 19.77 -1.55
CA LYS A 298 -3.05 18.63 -1.09
C LYS A 298 -3.06 18.52 0.43
N ALA A 299 -2.87 19.63 1.15
CA ALA A 299 -2.90 19.67 2.60
C ALA A 299 -4.24 19.18 3.15
N VAL A 300 -5.35 19.68 2.61
CA VAL A 300 -6.69 19.23 3.01
C VAL A 300 -6.87 17.75 2.70
N LYS A 301 -6.54 17.30 1.48
CA LYS A 301 -6.69 15.89 1.08
C LYS A 301 -5.87 14.94 1.94
N ALA A 302 -4.65 15.31 2.32
CA ALA A 302 -3.77 14.48 3.15
C ALA A 302 -4.33 14.21 4.56
N ALA A 303 -5.31 15.00 5.02
CA ALA A 303 -5.94 14.85 6.33
C ALA A 303 -7.27 14.07 6.29
N LEU A 304 -7.64 13.53 5.12
CA LEU A 304 -8.89 12.82 4.93
C LEU A 304 -8.57 11.33 4.72
N PRO A 305 -8.40 10.56 5.79
CA PRO A 305 -8.05 9.15 5.67
C PRO A 305 -9.16 8.37 4.98
N ASP A 306 -8.74 7.42 4.15
CA ASP A 306 -9.55 6.34 3.61
C ASP A 306 -8.78 5.02 3.77
N LEU A 307 -9.38 3.90 3.38
CA LEU A 307 -8.80 2.57 3.53
C LEU A 307 -8.25 2.03 2.19
N SER A 308 -8.23 2.81 1.12
CA SER A 308 -7.92 2.34 -0.23
C SER A 308 -6.50 1.82 -0.33
N SER A 309 -5.51 2.60 0.13
CA SER A 309 -4.10 2.18 0.16
C SER A 309 -3.90 0.97 1.06
N ARG A 310 -4.55 0.95 2.22
CA ARG A 310 -4.46 -0.17 3.18
C ARG A 310 -5.03 -1.47 2.60
N LEU A 311 -6.19 -1.40 1.94
CA LEU A 311 -6.79 -2.54 1.27
C LEU A 311 -5.95 -2.98 0.05
N ALA A 312 -5.29 -2.05 -0.65
CA ALA A 312 -4.35 -2.39 -1.72
C ALA A 312 -3.10 -3.09 -1.19
N PHE A 313 -2.51 -2.58 -0.11
CA PHE A 313 -1.35 -3.18 0.54
C PHE A 313 -1.65 -4.59 1.06
N ARG A 314 -2.80 -4.78 1.70
CA ARG A 314 -3.25 -6.11 2.13
C ARG A 314 -3.37 -7.09 0.96
N ARG A 315 -3.96 -6.65 -0.18
CA ARG A 315 -4.03 -7.48 -1.40
C ARG A 315 -2.65 -7.87 -1.90
N GLN A 316 -1.70 -6.94 -1.86
CA GLN A 316 -0.31 -7.20 -2.20
C GLN A 316 0.32 -8.23 -1.26
N GLN A 317 0.12 -8.11 0.06
CA GLN A 317 0.63 -9.09 1.03
C GLN A 317 0.04 -10.49 0.80
N LEU A 318 -1.27 -10.59 0.53
CA LEU A 318 -1.92 -11.86 0.20
C LEU A 318 -1.37 -12.47 -1.09
N LEU A 319 -1.11 -11.65 -2.11
CA LEU A 319 -0.49 -12.08 -3.35
C LEU A 319 0.92 -12.61 -3.12
N GLU A 320 1.78 -11.83 -2.45
CA GLU A 320 3.16 -12.21 -2.13
C GLU A 320 3.22 -13.52 -1.34
N ARG A 321 2.35 -13.65 -0.33
CA ARG A 321 2.20 -14.88 0.44
C ARG A 321 1.74 -16.05 -0.43
N SER A 322 0.76 -15.84 -1.30
CA SER A 322 0.24 -16.89 -2.20
C SER A 322 1.32 -17.35 -3.17
N VAL A 323 2.09 -16.42 -3.73
CA VAL A 323 3.24 -16.71 -4.57
C VAL A 323 4.28 -17.51 -3.79
N TYR A 324 4.65 -17.07 -2.59
CA TYR A 324 5.62 -17.76 -1.73
C TYR A 324 5.19 -19.19 -1.38
N ASN A 325 3.91 -19.39 -1.04
CA ASN A 325 3.35 -20.71 -0.74
C ASN A 325 3.22 -21.60 -2.00
N GLY A 326 3.11 -20.99 -3.18
CA GLY A 326 3.16 -21.69 -4.46
C GLY A 326 4.56 -22.15 -4.89
N LEU A 327 5.63 -21.63 -4.25
CA LEU A 327 7.00 -22.04 -4.58
C LEU A 327 7.26 -23.50 -4.19
N PRO A 328 8.17 -24.20 -4.87
CA PRO A 328 8.61 -25.52 -4.42
C PRO A 328 9.30 -25.48 -3.06
N ASP A 329 9.13 -26.53 -2.24
CA ASP A 329 9.76 -26.64 -0.92
C ASP A 329 11.28 -26.50 -0.97
N TRP A 330 11.93 -27.10 -1.97
CA TRP A 330 13.38 -27.01 -2.14
C TRP A 330 13.84 -25.57 -2.34
N TYR A 331 13.03 -24.73 -3.01
CA TYR A 331 13.37 -23.32 -3.24
C TYR A 331 13.18 -22.51 -1.97
N ARG A 332 12.06 -22.70 -1.26
CA ARG A 332 11.79 -22.02 0.01
C ARG A 332 12.84 -22.29 1.09
N ASN A 333 13.35 -23.53 1.13
CA ASN A 333 14.33 -23.96 2.13
C ASN A 333 15.79 -23.74 1.69
N ALA A 334 16.03 -23.26 0.46
CA ALA A 334 17.38 -22.95 -0.02
C ALA A 334 17.96 -21.73 0.72
N ALA A 335 19.30 -21.65 0.80
CA ALA A 335 19.96 -20.47 1.34
C ALA A 335 19.68 -19.24 0.45
N SER A 336 19.69 -18.03 1.03
CA SER A 336 19.44 -16.79 0.27
C SER A 336 20.40 -16.64 -0.92
N THR A 337 21.66 -17.02 -0.74
CA THR A 337 22.69 -17.02 -1.80
C THR A 337 22.35 -17.95 -2.96
N ASP A 338 21.71 -19.08 -2.68
CA ASP A 338 21.31 -20.06 -3.71
C ASP A 338 20.07 -19.57 -4.45
N GLN A 339 19.12 -18.97 -3.74
CA GLN A 339 17.94 -18.32 -4.34
C GLN A 339 18.34 -17.17 -5.27
N GLU A 340 19.28 -16.32 -4.84
CA GLU A 340 19.85 -15.23 -5.67
C GLU A 340 20.58 -15.78 -6.89
N THR A 341 21.37 -16.84 -6.71
CA THR A 341 22.12 -17.49 -7.80
C THR A 341 21.18 -18.06 -8.84
N LEU A 342 20.11 -18.76 -8.41
CA LEU A 342 19.10 -19.28 -9.32
C LEU A 342 18.33 -18.16 -10.01
N SER A 343 17.96 -17.09 -9.29
CA SER A 343 17.27 -15.93 -9.87
C SER A 343 18.08 -15.31 -11.00
N ARG A 344 19.39 -15.15 -10.78
CA ARG A 344 20.34 -14.69 -11.81
C ARG A 344 20.41 -15.67 -12.99
N PHE A 345 20.53 -16.97 -12.77
CA PHE A 345 20.53 -17.95 -13.86
C PHE A 345 19.25 -17.92 -14.71
N ILE A 346 18.08 -17.72 -14.08
CA ILE A 346 16.80 -17.57 -14.79
C ILE A 346 16.79 -16.28 -15.63
N GLN A 347 17.29 -15.17 -15.08
CA GLN A 347 17.41 -13.91 -15.82
C GLN A 347 18.35 -14.05 -17.02
N ASP A 348 19.55 -14.60 -16.81
CA ASP A 348 20.55 -14.83 -17.85
C ASP A 348 19.99 -15.73 -18.96
N TYR A 349 19.30 -16.81 -18.60
CA TYR A 349 18.64 -17.71 -19.55
C TYR A 349 17.56 -17.00 -20.36
N ASN A 350 16.68 -16.24 -19.69
CA ASN A 350 15.60 -15.52 -20.36
C ASN A 350 16.14 -14.44 -21.30
N GLN A 351 17.19 -13.74 -20.90
CA GLN A 351 17.87 -12.77 -21.75
C GLN A 351 18.52 -13.45 -22.96
N ALA A 352 19.28 -14.53 -22.75
CA ALA A 352 19.87 -15.30 -23.85
C ALA A 352 18.81 -15.84 -24.81
N ARG A 353 17.67 -16.31 -24.29
CA ARG A 353 16.52 -16.75 -25.10
C ARG A 353 15.91 -15.59 -25.89
N ALA A 354 15.72 -14.43 -25.27
CA ALA A 354 15.20 -13.25 -25.96
C ALA A 354 16.13 -12.81 -27.09
N THR A 355 17.44 -12.72 -26.83
CA THR A 355 18.46 -12.41 -27.84
C THR A 355 18.48 -13.45 -28.97
N TYR A 356 18.34 -14.73 -28.64
CA TYR A 356 18.25 -15.80 -29.66
C TYR A 356 17.03 -15.63 -30.57
N ILE A 357 15.86 -15.30 -30.00
CA ILE A 357 14.64 -15.02 -30.77
C ILE A 357 14.80 -13.76 -31.62
N GLU A 358 15.41 -12.71 -31.08
CA GLU A 358 15.66 -11.45 -31.80
C GLU A 358 16.65 -11.64 -32.96
N LEU A 359 17.71 -12.42 -32.75
CA LEU A 359 18.74 -12.68 -33.77
C LEU A 359 18.23 -13.55 -34.92
N LEU A 360 17.42 -14.57 -34.62
CA LEU A 360 16.95 -15.52 -35.63
C LEU A 360 15.58 -15.17 -36.22
N GLY A 361 14.82 -14.26 -35.61
CA GLY A 361 13.51 -13.84 -36.09
C GLY A 361 12.59 -15.03 -36.43
N PRO A 362 11.92 -15.06 -37.60
CA PRO A 362 11.05 -16.18 -38.01
C PRO A 362 11.78 -17.50 -38.22
N ALA A 363 13.12 -17.56 -38.17
CA ALA A 363 13.90 -18.81 -38.21
C ALA A 363 14.25 -19.35 -36.81
N ALA A 364 13.70 -18.78 -35.73
CA ALA A 364 14.01 -19.17 -34.35
C ALA A 364 13.67 -20.63 -33.99
N SER A 365 12.95 -21.35 -34.86
CA SER A 365 12.75 -22.80 -34.76
C SER A 365 12.84 -23.47 -36.14
N PRO A 366 13.21 -24.77 -36.23
CA PRO A 366 13.22 -25.51 -37.49
C PRO A 366 11.88 -25.45 -38.24
N GLN A 367 10.76 -25.44 -37.50
CA GLN A 367 9.41 -25.33 -38.04
C GLN A 367 9.18 -23.96 -38.67
N ALA A 368 9.56 -22.89 -37.98
CA ALA A 368 9.35 -21.53 -38.45
C ALA A 368 10.29 -21.18 -39.64
N LEU A 369 11.53 -21.70 -39.64
CA LEU A 369 12.42 -21.64 -40.80
C LEU A 369 11.85 -22.40 -42.01
N ALA A 370 11.35 -23.63 -41.80
CA ALA A 370 10.75 -24.42 -42.87
C ALA A 370 9.49 -23.75 -43.44
N SER A 371 8.64 -23.16 -42.59
CA SER A 371 7.50 -22.36 -43.02
C SER A 371 7.95 -21.15 -43.84
N PHE A 372 8.93 -20.39 -43.36
CA PHE A 372 9.45 -19.22 -44.06
C PHE A 372 10.02 -19.58 -45.45
N GLN A 373 10.89 -20.59 -45.52
CA GLN A 373 11.47 -21.06 -46.79
C GLN A 373 10.43 -21.62 -47.74
N LEU A 374 9.42 -22.33 -47.23
CA LEU A 374 8.34 -22.88 -48.05
C LEU A 374 7.46 -21.75 -48.61
N THR A 375 7.16 -20.73 -47.82
CA THR A 375 6.39 -19.56 -48.29
C THR A 375 7.18 -18.76 -49.31
N GLU A 376 8.47 -18.48 -49.10
CA GLU A 376 9.31 -17.81 -50.12
C GLU A 376 9.36 -18.64 -51.41
N TYR A 377 9.54 -19.96 -51.32
CA TYR A 377 9.58 -20.81 -52.51
C TYR A 377 8.23 -20.87 -53.25
N LEU A 378 7.10 -20.89 -52.52
CA LEU A 378 5.77 -20.85 -53.11
C LEU A 378 5.50 -19.53 -53.83
N ASP A 379 6.00 -18.41 -53.29
CA ASP A 379 5.83 -17.07 -53.84
C ASP A 379 6.77 -16.83 -55.03
N GLU A 380 8.08 -17.01 -54.85
CA GLU A 380 9.09 -16.63 -55.85
C GLU A 380 9.20 -17.61 -57.01
N GLU A 381 9.13 -18.92 -56.75
CA GLU A 381 9.38 -19.95 -57.79
C GLU A 381 8.09 -20.52 -58.38
N LEU A 382 6.97 -20.44 -57.66
CA LEU A 382 5.69 -21.04 -58.09
C LEU A 382 4.58 -20.01 -58.33
N GLU A 383 4.78 -18.73 -57.99
CA GLU A 383 3.79 -17.64 -58.12
C GLU A 383 2.44 -17.95 -57.42
N ILE A 384 2.47 -18.71 -56.32
CA ILE A 384 1.28 -19.07 -55.54
C ILE A 384 1.22 -18.22 -54.28
N HIS A 385 0.41 -17.16 -54.33
CA HIS A 385 0.39 -16.10 -53.30
C HIS A 385 -0.67 -16.32 -52.20
N ASP A 386 -1.67 -17.18 -52.44
CA ASP A 386 -2.84 -17.35 -51.56
C ASP A 386 -2.84 -18.68 -50.76
N LEU A 387 -1.72 -19.41 -50.77
CA LEU A 387 -1.62 -20.73 -50.16
C LEU A 387 -0.95 -20.64 -48.79
N ASP A 388 -1.74 -20.80 -47.72
CA ASP A 388 -1.19 -20.93 -46.37
C ASP A 388 -0.78 -22.40 -46.07
N PRO A 389 0.52 -22.70 -45.92
CA PRO A 389 0.99 -24.05 -45.65
C PRO A 389 0.46 -24.66 -44.35
N HIS A 390 0.07 -23.84 -43.36
CA HIS A 390 -0.44 -24.32 -42.08
C HIS A 390 -1.85 -24.92 -42.18
N HIS A 391 -2.57 -24.64 -43.27
CA HIS A 391 -3.89 -25.18 -43.55
C HIS A 391 -3.86 -26.38 -44.51
N LEU A 392 -2.67 -26.86 -44.91
CA LEU A 392 -2.52 -27.99 -45.82
C LEU A 392 -2.43 -29.32 -45.08
N HIS A 393 -3.38 -30.20 -45.39
CA HIS A 393 -3.32 -31.60 -44.95
C HIS A 393 -2.80 -32.49 -46.08
N LEU A 394 -1.50 -32.79 -46.03
CA LEU A 394 -0.86 -33.75 -46.92
C LEU A 394 -1.19 -35.19 -46.46
N THR A 395 -1.92 -35.94 -47.28
CA THR A 395 -2.19 -37.35 -47.03
C THR A 395 -1.53 -38.21 -48.09
N THR A 396 -0.66 -39.12 -47.69
CA THR A 396 -0.04 -40.09 -48.60
C THR A 396 -0.84 -41.39 -48.58
N ARG A 397 -1.37 -41.83 -49.71
CA ARG A 397 -2.05 -43.13 -49.82
C ARG A 397 -1.04 -44.23 -50.08
N ARG A 398 -0.95 -45.20 -49.16
CA ARG A 398 -0.19 -46.43 -49.38
C ARG A 398 -1.09 -47.44 -50.09
N ASN A 399 -0.83 -47.69 -51.37
CA ASN A 399 -1.45 -48.81 -52.07
C ASN A 399 -0.73 -50.11 -51.67
N VAL A 400 -1.41 -50.96 -50.90
CA VAL A 400 -0.93 -52.31 -50.57
C VAL A 400 -1.57 -53.27 -51.57
N ALA A 401 -0.76 -54.05 -52.29
CA ALA A 401 -1.26 -55.06 -53.22
C ALA A 401 -2.12 -56.09 -52.47
N GLN A 402 -3.32 -56.40 -52.99
CA GLN A 402 -4.22 -57.37 -52.38
C GLN A 402 -3.55 -58.76 -52.32
N CYS A 403 -3.26 -59.25 -51.12
CA CYS A 403 -2.94 -60.65 -50.91
C CYS A 403 -4.22 -61.47 -51.15
N ARG A 404 -4.21 -62.29 -52.20
CA ARG A 404 -5.24 -63.32 -52.45
C ARG A 404 -5.29 -64.29 -51.26
N HIS A 405 -6.47 -64.43 -50.66
CA HIS A 405 -6.77 -65.49 -49.71
C HIS A 405 -6.64 -66.87 -50.40
N LEU A 406 -5.86 -67.77 -49.79
CA LEU A 406 -6.03 -69.21 -49.85
C LEU A 406 -6.05 -69.73 -48.42
#